data_AF-A0A524G808-F1
#
_entry.id   AF-A0A524G808-F1
#
_cell.length_a   1.000
_cell.length_b   1.000
_cell.length_c   1.000
_cell.angle_alpha   90.00
_cell.angle_beta   90.00
_cell.angle_gamma   90.00
#
_symmetry.space_group_name_H-M   'P 1'
#
loop_
_entity.id
_entity.type
_entity.pdbx_description
1 polymer ?
#
loop_
_entity_poly.entity_id
_entity_poly.type
_entity_poly.pdbx_seq_one_letter_code
_entity_poly.pdbx_strand_id
1 'polypeptide(L)'
;MSNLKECKELESIDLSNNMLTELDFSPLIDCMTLRDIRLKNNHLKELDFWPLVNCPSLVNIDLSENRIQGIDLSPVFLRAKVRMDSSVVIQADFILRYIYTHKELVERFHLVRPDGAPWHAIPVIIWINYRKKSDDMSWSKIKQPLQLLIKSIDKEKWYNCQRGLLIGLDMTELSGFDGNPMKLLDTTDSNMTYKEARQAIYDRTLELLGQQFEDNGPTLFLDIEKMKNTRASKLIPHIVELRKRELENTTLQIKGSKVFLKPLWFTHYGLTILKATGKGLTTDLEGLQLLKSSFSELNLNLKTKDVQDVYQSYNGNGSSSMQRYVFNYIQGFYD
;
A
#
# COMPACT_ATOMS: atom_id res chain seq x y z
N MET A 1 13.30 7.89 -31.57
CA MET A 1 12.82 9.13 -30.92
C MET A 1 13.93 9.96 -30.28
N SER A 2 15.21 9.76 -30.63
CA SER A 2 16.37 10.39 -29.96
C SER A 2 16.31 11.92 -29.91
N ASN A 3 15.83 12.57 -30.96
CA ASN A 3 15.75 14.04 -31.05
C ASN A 3 14.70 14.65 -30.10
N LEU A 4 13.77 13.86 -29.54
CA LEU A 4 12.75 14.37 -28.60
C LEU A 4 13.34 14.75 -27.23
N LYS A 5 14.57 14.33 -26.92
CA LYS A 5 15.25 14.70 -25.67
C LYS A 5 15.38 16.20 -25.46
N GLU A 6 15.47 16.96 -26.55
CA GLU A 6 15.59 18.42 -26.53
C GLU A 6 14.22 19.13 -26.40
N CYS A 7 13.11 18.40 -26.56
CA CYS A 7 11.76 18.95 -26.45
C CYS A 7 11.31 19.02 -24.98
N LYS A 8 11.88 19.96 -24.21
CA LYS A 8 11.60 20.12 -22.76
C LYS A 8 10.16 20.58 -22.45
N GLU A 9 9.49 21.18 -23.42
CA GLU A 9 8.10 21.64 -23.35
C GLU A 9 7.10 20.63 -23.97
N LEU A 10 7.56 19.39 -24.25
CA LEU A 10 6.71 18.38 -24.84
C LEU A 10 5.61 17.93 -23.88
N GLU A 11 4.37 18.34 -24.15
CA GLU A 11 3.20 17.98 -23.33
C GLU A 11 2.49 16.71 -23.79
N SER A 12 2.48 16.41 -25.10
CA SER A 12 1.73 15.28 -25.65
C SER A 12 2.47 14.63 -26.81
N ILE A 13 2.45 13.30 -26.83
CA ILE A 13 2.91 12.47 -27.95
C ILE A 13 1.74 11.62 -28.40
N ASP A 14 1.42 11.69 -29.68
CA ASP A 14 0.43 10.82 -30.33
C ASP A 14 1.07 10.06 -31.49
N LEU A 15 1.19 8.76 -31.32
CA LEU A 15 1.70 7.81 -32.31
C LEU A 15 0.64 6.77 -32.65
N SER A 16 -0.65 7.10 -32.45
CA SER A 16 -1.75 6.18 -32.67
C SER A 16 -1.91 5.83 -34.16
N ASN A 17 -2.46 4.65 -34.46
CA ASN A 17 -2.73 4.16 -35.82
C ASN A 17 -1.47 4.06 -36.69
N ASN A 18 -0.41 3.50 -36.12
CA ASN A 18 0.81 3.16 -36.83
C ASN A 18 1.03 1.65 -36.77
N MET A 19 2.15 1.20 -37.32
CA MET A 19 2.55 -0.21 -37.34
C MET A 19 3.71 -0.47 -36.36
N LEU A 20 3.79 0.30 -35.26
CA LEU A 20 4.92 0.23 -34.34
C LEU A 20 4.93 -1.13 -33.63
N THR A 21 6.06 -1.83 -33.69
CA THR A 21 6.29 -3.09 -32.98
C THR A 21 7.14 -2.90 -31.72
N GLU A 22 7.90 -1.81 -31.67
CA GLU A 22 8.81 -1.44 -30.58
C GLU A 22 8.76 0.08 -30.37
N LEU A 23 9.06 0.51 -29.14
CA LEU A 23 9.15 1.92 -28.78
C LEU A 23 10.06 2.08 -27.55
N ASP A 24 10.99 3.04 -27.60
CA ASP A 24 11.91 3.34 -26.51
C ASP A 24 11.63 4.74 -25.94
N PHE A 25 11.22 4.81 -24.67
CA PHE A 25 10.96 6.06 -23.96
C PHE A 25 12.20 6.72 -23.34
N SER A 26 13.39 6.13 -23.44
CA SER A 26 14.64 6.70 -22.91
C SER A 26 14.89 8.16 -23.30
N PRO A 27 14.58 8.61 -24.54
CA PRO A 27 14.70 10.01 -24.92
C PRO A 27 13.78 10.98 -24.15
N LEU A 28 12.72 10.48 -23.51
CA LEU A 28 11.71 11.30 -22.82
C LEU A 28 11.96 11.47 -21.32
N ILE A 29 13.05 10.92 -20.79
CA ILE A 29 13.35 10.89 -19.34
C ILE A 29 13.29 12.28 -18.66
N ASP A 30 13.60 13.33 -19.41
CA ASP A 30 13.64 14.71 -18.92
C ASP A 30 12.43 15.55 -19.39
N CYS A 31 11.42 14.95 -20.04
CA CYS A 31 10.21 15.64 -20.47
C CYS A 31 9.26 15.82 -19.27
N MET A 32 9.61 16.75 -18.37
CA MET A 32 8.89 16.98 -17.11
C MET A 32 7.45 17.51 -17.31
N THR A 33 7.19 18.09 -18.48
CA THR A 33 5.90 18.63 -18.92
C THR A 33 5.03 17.60 -19.62
N LEU A 34 5.51 16.39 -19.91
CA LEU A 34 4.76 15.37 -20.63
C LEU A 34 3.55 14.90 -19.83
N ARG A 35 2.36 15.02 -20.43
CA ARG A 35 1.05 14.71 -19.84
C ARG A 35 0.35 13.55 -20.50
N ASP A 36 0.49 13.41 -21.82
CA ASP A 36 -0.31 12.49 -22.61
C ASP A 36 0.56 11.67 -23.57
N ILE A 37 0.44 10.35 -23.50
CA ILE A 37 1.07 9.40 -24.44
C ILE A 37 -0.03 8.56 -25.08
N ARG A 38 -0.23 8.69 -26.40
CA ARG A 38 -1.22 7.89 -27.15
C ARG A 38 -0.50 6.95 -28.12
N LEU A 39 -0.66 5.65 -27.89
CA LEU A 39 -0.07 4.57 -28.68
C LEU A 39 -1.15 3.62 -29.21
N LYS A 40 -2.40 4.08 -29.26
CA LYS A 40 -3.55 3.29 -29.66
C LYS A 40 -3.35 2.68 -31.05
N ASN A 41 -3.81 1.46 -31.27
CA ASN A 41 -3.83 0.82 -32.59
C ASN A 41 -2.43 0.74 -33.20
N ASN A 42 -1.58 -0.06 -32.56
CA ASN A 42 -0.22 -0.39 -32.99
C ASN A 42 0.00 -1.92 -32.83
N HIS A 43 1.25 -2.37 -32.92
CA HIS A 43 1.61 -3.79 -32.80
C HIS A 43 2.59 -4.06 -31.66
N LEU A 44 2.59 -3.19 -30.65
CA LEU A 44 3.49 -3.27 -29.50
C LEU A 44 3.17 -4.53 -28.70
N LYS A 45 4.21 -5.27 -28.32
CA LYS A 45 4.09 -6.46 -27.47
C LYS A 45 4.59 -6.21 -26.06
N GLU A 46 5.55 -5.31 -25.93
CA GLU A 46 6.21 -4.92 -24.69
C GLU A 46 6.54 -3.43 -24.73
N LEU A 47 6.61 -2.81 -23.55
CA LEU A 47 7.00 -1.42 -23.33
C LEU A 47 7.65 -1.31 -21.97
N ASP A 48 8.72 -0.51 -21.88
CA ASP A 48 9.35 -0.17 -20.62
C ASP A 48 9.03 1.28 -20.22
N PHE A 49 8.31 1.44 -19.11
CA PHE A 49 7.93 2.74 -18.57
C PHE A 49 8.93 3.33 -17.57
N TRP A 50 10.00 2.61 -17.20
CA TRP A 50 10.99 3.11 -16.24
C TRP A 50 11.63 4.44 -16.63
N PRO A 51 11.91 4.75 -17.91
CA PRO A 51 12.33 6.09 -18.32
C PRO A 51 11.37 7.21 -17.90
N LEU A 52 10.07 6.90 -17.71
CA LEU A 52 9.03 7.87 -17.38
C LEU A 52 8.75 7.98 -15.87
N VAL A 53 9.49 7.25 -15.03
CA VAL A 53 9.31 7.27 -13.55
C VAL A 53 9.48 8.67 -12.95
N ASN A 54 10.21 9.57 -13.63
CA ASN A 54 10.44 10.93 -13.19
C ASN A 54 9.64 11.98 -13.98
N CYS A 55 8.66 11.60 -14.82
CA CYS A 55 7.76 12.55 -15.47
C CYS A 55 6.57 12.85 -14.53
N PRO A 56 6.59 13.92 -13.71
CA PRO A 56 5.57 14.14 -12.69
C PRO A 56 4.21 14.53 -13.27
N SER A 57 4.22 15.12 -14.47
CA SER A 57 3.03 15.65 -15.14
C SER A 57 2.26 14.59 -15.93
N LEU A 58 2.75 13.35 -16.02
CA LEU A 58 2.14 12.31 -16.84
C LEU A 58 0.77 11.92 -16.27
N VAL A 59 -0.29 12.17 -17.05
CA VAL A 59 -1.68 11.96 -16.63
C VAL A 59 -2.34 10.83 -17.40
N ASN A 60 -2.15 10.74 -18.72
CA ASN A 60 -2.87 9.77 -19.55
C ASN A 60 -1.92 8.98 -20.43
N ILE A 61 -2.16 7.67 -20.49
CA ILE A 61 -1.50 6.74 -21.40
C ILE A 61 -2.58 5.91 -22.08
N ASP A 62 -2.58 5.85 -23.41
CA ASP A 62 -3.45 4.95 -24.18
C ASP A 62 -2.63 3.88 -24.90
N LEU A 63 -2.82 2.64 -24.49
CA LEU A 63 -2.19 1.43 -25.03
C LEU A 63 -3.21 0.51 -25.70
N SER A 64 -4.46 0.92 -25.84
CA SER A 64 -5.51 0.08 -26.42
C SER A 64 -5.21 -0.33 -27.86
N GLU A 65 -5.79 -1.45 -28.28
CA GLU A 65 -5.59 -2.01 -29.63
C GLU A 65 -4.10 -2.27 -29.93
N ASN A 66 -3.42 -2.97 -29.01
CA ASN A 66 -2.04 -3.43 -29.20
C ASN A 66 -1.95 -4.95 -29.06
N ARG A 67 -0.73 -5.50 -28.98
CA ARG A 67 -0.47 -6.94 -28.79
C ARG A 67 0.18 -7.21 -27.44
N ILE A 68 -0.02 -6.31 -26.49
CA ILE A 68 0.52 -6.40 -25.13
C ILE A 68 -0.28 -7.47 -24.37
N GLN A 69 0.43 -8.42 -23.78
CA GLN A 69 -0.19 -9.44 -22.92
C GLN A 69 0.00 -9.14 -21.43
N GLY A 70 1.14 -8.57 -21.08
CA GLY A 70 1.43 -8.12 -19.72
C GLY A 70 2.35 -6.92 -19.73
N ILE A 71 2.23 -6.08 -18.70
CA ILE A 71 2.93 -4.79 -18.67
C ILE A 71 3.25 -4.34 -17.24
N ASP A 72 4.49 -3.93 -17.00
CA ASP A 72 4.88 -3.34 -15.71
C ASP A 72 4.50 -1.86 -15.68
N LEU A 73 3.53 -1.52 -14.84
CA LEU A 73 3.07 -0.14 -14.66
C LEU A 73 3.65 0.51 -13.41
N SER A 74 4.50 -0.16 -12.64
CA SER A 74 5.11 0.39 -11.41
C SER A 74 5.56 1.85 -11.55
N PRO A 75 6.38 2.25 -12.56
CA PRO A 75 6.90 3.61 -12.68
C PRO A 75 5.84 4.69 -12.93
N VAL A 76 4.68 4.33 -13.48
CA VAL A 76 3.58 5.26 -13.81
C VAL A 76 2.33 5.06 -12.95
N PHE A 77 2.33 4.02 -12.10
CA PHE A 77 1.17 3.53 -11.33
C PHE A 77 0.50 4.62 -10.49
N LEU A 78 1.29 5.51 -9.91
CA LEU A 78 0.80 6.52 -8.96
C LEU A 78 0.16 7.74 -9.63
N ARG A 79 0.46 7.98 -10.91
CA ARG A 79 0.13 9.25 -11.56
C ARG A 79 -0.76 9.07 -12.78
N ALA A 80 -0.43 8.12 -13.64
CA ALA A 80 -1.10 7.96 -14.91
C ALA A 80 -2.42 7.20 -14.75
N LYS A 81 -3.42 7.62 -15.52
CA LYS A 81 -4.54 6.80 -15.97
C LYS A 81 -4.09 6.07 -17.23
N VAL A 82 -4.32 4.77 -17.30
CA VAL A 82 -3.90 3.95 -18.43
C VAL A 82 -5.11 3.27 -19.04
N ARG A 83 -5.34 3.54 -20.33
CA ARG A 83 -6.32 2.82 -21.14
C ARG A 83 -5.63 1.66 -21.84
N MET A 84 -6.17 0.45 -21.74
CA MET A 84 -5.57 -0.76 -22.32
C MET A 84 -6.61 -1.83 -22.61
N ASP A 85 -6.24 -2.82 -23.44
CA ASP A 85 -7.13 -3.95 -23.74
C ASP A 85 -7.40 -4.78 -22.48
N SER A 86 -8.64 -5.26 -22.33
CA SER A 86 -9.13 -6.01 -21.16
C SER A 86 -8.41 -7.34 -20.93
N SER A 87 -7.66 -7.84 -21.91
CA SER A 87 -6.81 -9.02 -21.78
C SER A 87 -5.42 -8.73 -21.20
N VAL A 88 -5.02 -7.46 -21.06
CA VAL A 88 -3.69 -7.09 -20.54
C VAL A 88 -3.60 -7.38 -19.05
N VAL A 89 -2.57 -8.11 -18.65
CA VAL A 89 -2.23 -8.36 -17.24
C VAL A 89 -1.29 -7.29 -16.74
N ILE A 90 -1.69 -6.53 -15.72
CA ILE A 90 -0.83 -5.52 -15.12
C ILE A 90 0.15 -6.21 -14.17
N GLN A 91 1.41 -5.81 -14.21
CA GLN A 91 2.39 -6.05 -13.16
C GLN A 91 2.66 -4.75 -12.42
N ALA A 92 2.83 -4.84 -11.11
CA ALA A 92 3.17 -3.70 -10.28
C ALA A 92 3.99 -4.13 -9.06
N ASP A 93 4.88 -3.26 -8.61
CA ASP A 93 5.67 -3.46 -7.40
C ASP A 93 4.76 -3.65 -6.17
N PHE A 94 5.13 -4.55 -5.26
CA PHE A 94 4.30 -4.89 -4.12
C PHE A 94 4.06 -3.72 -3.17
N ILE A 95 4.95 -2.72 -3.09
CA ILE A 95 4.72 -1.52 -2.27
C ILE A 95 3.47 -0.75 -2.70
N LEU A 96 3.02 -0.95 -3.95
CA LEU A 96 1.86 -0.28 -4.53
C LEU A 96 0.53 -0.99 -4.20
N ARG A 97 0.58 -2.21 -3.64
CA ARG A 97 -0.60 -3.07 -3.41
C ARG A 97 -1.74 -2.40 -2.66
N TYR A 98 -1.39 -1.62 -1.64
CA TYR A 98 -2.37 -1.01 -0.74
C TYR A 98 -2.52 0.49 -0.98
N ILE A 99 -2.01 1.03 -2.09
CA ILE A 99 -2.02 2.48 -2.34
C ILE A 99 -3.37 2.97 -2.85
N TYR A 100 -4.07 2.14 -3.62
CA TYR A 100 -5.38 2.44 -4.18
C TYR A 100 -6.39 1.38 -3.78
N THR A 101 -7.61 1.84 -3.55
CA THR A 101 -8.80 0.98 -3.40
C THR A 101 -9.22 0.40 -4.74
N HIS A 102 -10.05 -0.66 -4.75
CA HIS A 102 -10.59 -1.22 -5.99
C HIS A 102 -11.28 -0.20 -6.89
N LYS A 103 -12.04 0.74 -6.29
CA LYS A 103 -12.69 1.83 -7.03
C LYS A 103 -11.66 2.72 -7.73
N GLU A 104 -10.63 3.17 -7.01
CA GLU A 104 -9.56 4.00 -7.56
C GLU A 104 -8.75 3.26 -8.64
N LEU A 105 -8.58 1.93 -8.51
CA LEU A 105 -7.93 1.11 -9.53
C LEU A 105 -8.75 1.07 -10.83
N VAL A 106 -10.07 0.92 -10.76
CA VAL A 106 -10.96 0.93 -11.93
C VAL A 106 -10.98 2.31 -12.61
N GLU A 107 -10.95 3.40 -11.84
CA GLU A 107 -10.88 4.77 -12.35
C GLU A 107 -9.52 5.13 -12.97
N ARG A 108 -8.48 4.35 -12.64
CA ARG A 108 -7.12 4.57 -13.12
C ARG A 108 -6.78 3.70 -14.32
N PHE A 109 -7.20 2.45 -14.31
CA PHE A 109 -6.86 1.48 -15.35
C PHE A 109 -8.12 1.12 -16.14
N HIS A 110 -8.35 1.90 -17.20
CA HIS A 110 -9.52 1.77 -18.04
C HIS A 110 -9.34 0.62 -19.04
N LEU A 111 -10.05 -0.48 -18.79
CA LEU A 111 -10.02 -1.64 -19.66
C LEU A 111 -11.00 -1.48 -20.83
N VAL A 112 -10.61 -1.95 -22.01
CA VAL A 112 -11.45 -1.93 -23.21
C VAL A 112 -11.61 -3.34 -23.78
N ARG A 113 -12.81 -3.63 -24.27
CA ARG A 113 -13.11 -4.87 -24.96
C ARG A 113 -12.56 -4.84 -26.40
N PRO A 114 -12.43 -6.00 -27.08
CA PRO A 114 -12.04 -6.05 -28.48
C PRO A 114 -12.96 -5.28 -29.44
N ASP A 115 -14.21 -5.04 -29.05
CA ASP A 115 -15.18 -4.22 -29.79
C ASP A 115 -15.08 -2.71 -29.48
N GLY A 116 -14.11 -2.31 -28.66
CA GLY A 116 -13.87 -0.93 -28.24
C GLY A 116 -14.71 -0.44 -27.06
N ALA A 117 -15.66 -1.24 -26.57
CA ALA A 117 -16.51 -0.85 -25.45
C ALA A 117 -15.74 -0.85 -24.11
N PRO A 118 -16.05 0.06 -23.16
CA PRO A 118 -15.46 0.04 -21.82
C PRO A 118 -15.77 -1.26 -21.07
N TRP A 119 -14.79 -1.77 -20.34
CA TRP A 119 -14.91 -2.91 -19.45
C TRP A 119 -14.69 -2.46 -18.00
N HIS A 120 -15.72 -2.57 -17.17
CA HIS A 120 -15.74 -2.01 -15.82
C HIS A 120 -15.24 -2.99 -14.73
N ALA A 121 -14.48 -4.02 -15.11
CA ALA A 121 -13.91 -4.93 -14.13
C ALA A 121 -12.66 -4.34 -13.46
N ILE A 122 -12.37 -4.81 -12.25
CA ILE A 122 -11.09 -4.54 -11.58
C ILE A 122 -9.98 -5.17 -12.44
N PRO A 123 -8.93 -4.42 -12.79
CA PRO A 123 -7.81 -4.96 -13.56
C PRO A 123 -7.11 -6.08 -12.81
N VAL A 124 -6.68 -7.10 -13.54
CA VAL A 124 -5.84 -8.17 -12.98
C VAL A 124 -4.44 -7.60 -12.77
N ILE A 125 -4.02 -7.50 -11.51
CA ILE A 125 -2.69 -7.02 -11.13
C ILE A 125 -1.91 -8.15 -10.46
N ILE A 126 -0.79 -8.52 -11.08
CA ILE A 126 0.22 -9.40 -10.49
C ILE A 126 1.20 -8.53 -9.71
N TRP A 127 1.15 -8.64 -8.39
CA TRP A 127 2.07 -7.94 -7.50
C TRP A 127 3.43 -8.63 -7.47
N ILE A 128 4.47 -7.89 -7.81
CA ILE A 128 5.84 -8.40 -7.90
C ILE A 128 6.38 -8.66 -6.48
N ASN A 129 6.30 -9.91 -6.03
CA ASN A 129 6.91 -10.34 -4.78
C ASN A 129 8.42 -10.58 -4.98
N TYR A 130 9.25 -10.03 -4.10
CA TYR A 130 10.71 -10.09 -4.26
C TYR A 130 11.25 -11.51 -4.11
N ARG A 131 10.65 -12.34 -3.24
CA ARG A 131 11.09 -13.72 -2.96
C ARG A 131 11.17 -14.60 -4.21
N LYS A 132 10.30 -14.39 -5.20
CA LYS A 132 10.29 -15.19 -6.44
C LYS A 132 11.36 -14.78 -7.46
N LYS A 133 11.94 -13.58 -7.33
CA LYS A 133 12.86 -13.00 -8.32
C LYS A 133 14.32 -13.00 -7.87
N SER A 134 14.63 -13.39 -6.63
CA SER A 134 15.75 -12.79 -5.91
C SER A 134 16.89 -13.68 -5.46
N ASP A 135 16.81 -15.02 -5.58
CA ASP A 135 17.84 -15.87 -4.99
C ASP A 135 19.25 -15.63 -5.60
N ASP A 136 19.31 -15.08 -6.84
CA ASP A 136 20.57 -14.71 -7.53
C ASP A 136 20.68 -13.22 -7.94
N MET A 137 19.76 -12.35 -7.50
CA MET A 137 19.72 -10.94 -7.97
C MET A 137 20.44 -9.98 -7.02
N SER A 138 21.28 -9.10 -7.57
CA SER A 138 21.86 -7.97 -6.83
C SER A 138 20.76 -7.06 -6.26
N TRP A 139 20.88 -6.71 -4.98
CA TRP A 139 19.92 -5.83 -4.30
C TRP A 139 19.76 -4.48 -4.99
N SER A 140 20.82 -3.96 -5.62
CA SER A 140 20.78 -2.70 -6.36
C SER A 140 19.64 -2.61 -7.39
N LYS A 141 19.35 -3.72 -8.08
CA LYS A 141 18.28 -3.81 -9.09
C LYS A 141 16.87 -3.71 -8.51
N ILE A 142 16.72 -3.99 -7.21
CA ILE A 142 15.45 -3.87 -6.49
C ILE A 142 15.41 -2.51 -5.78
N LYS A 143 16.49 -2.15 -5.08
CA LYS A 143 16.59 -0.94 -4.28
C LYS A 143 16.33 0.33 -5.09
N GLN A 144 16.92 0.46 -6.28
CA GLN A 144 16.80 1.67 -7.10
C GLN A 144 15.35 1.96 -7.51
N PRO A 145 14.63 1.01 -8.16
CA PRO A 145 13.18 1.08 -8.36
C PRO A 145 12.40 1.47 -7.11
N LEU A 146 12.63 0.77 -6.00
CA LEU A 146 11.90 1.01 -4.75
C LEU A 146 12.08 2.43 -4.24
N GLN A 147 13.32 2.95 -4.23
CA GLN A 147 13.59 4.30 -3.75
C GLN A 147 12.91 5.37 -4.61
N LEU A 148 12.85 5.17 -5.94
CA LEU A 148 12.16 6.09 -6.84
C LEU A 148 10.65 6.09 -6.57
N LEU A 149 10.04 4.91 -6.45
CA LEU A 149 8.62 4.78 -6.17
C LEU A 149 8.27 5.36 -4.79
N ILE A 150 9.00 5.00 -3.73
CA ILE A 150 8.75 5.48 -2.37
C ILE A 150 8.82 7.00 -2.29
N LYS A 151 9.78 7.64 -2.98
CA LYS A 151 9.89 9.11 -3.04
C LYS A 151 8.68 9.78 -3.67
N SER A 152 7.96 9.10 -4.55
CA SER A 152 6.77 9.61 -5.22
C SER A 152 5.45 9.31 -4.47
N ILE A 153 5.51 8.59 -3.35
CA ILE A 153 4.33 8.26 -2.53
C ILE A 153 4.13 9.34 -1.46
N ASP A 154 2.91 9.88 -1.43
CA ASP A 154 2.49 10.87 -0.43
C ASP A 154 2.56 10.31 1.00
N LYS A 155 2.86 11.18 1.97
CA LYS A 155 2.99 10.82 3.40
C LYS A 155 1.73 10.17 3.96
N GLU A 156 0.55 10.55 3.48
CA GLU A 156 -0.72 9.95 3.87
C GLU A 156 -0.83 8.46 3.50
N LYS A 157 0.06 7.95 2.64
CA LYS A 157 0.10 6.55 2.20
C LYS A 157 1.39 5.83 2.61
N TRP A 158 2.20 6.42 3.49
CA TRP A 158 3.44 5.80 3.95
C TRP A 158 3.22 4.46 4.63
N TYR A 159 2.22 4.33 5.50
CA TYR A 159 1.91 3.06 6.15
C TYR A 159 1.55 1.97 5.12
N ASN A 160 0.74 2.30 4.11
CA ASN A 160 0.37 1.39 3.04
C ASN A 160 1.62 0.88 2.27
N CYS A 161 2.53 1.81 1.96
CA CYS A 161 3.77 1.54 1.24
C CYS A 161 4.72 0.65 2.06
N GLN A 162 5.06 1.03 3.30
CA GLN A 162 5.96 0.22 4.12
C GLN A 162 5.36 -1.14 4.50
N ARG A 163 4.03 -1.22 4.69
CA ARG A 163 3.33 -2.50 4.86
C ARG A 163 3.49 -3.38 3.63
N GLY A 164 3.30 -2.82 2.44
CA GLY A 164 3.56 -3.50 1.17
C GLY A 164 5.01 -3.96 1.05
N LEU A 165 5.97 -3.12 1.42
CA LEU A 165 7.40 -3.46 1.40
C LEU A 165 7.71 -4.66 2.30
N LEU A 166 7.29 -4.63 3.57
CA LEU A 166 7.55 -5.71 4.53
C LEU A 166 6.86 -7.02 4.12
N ILE A 167 5.63 -6.97 3.61
CA ILE A 167 4.93 -8.17 3.10
C ILE A 167 5.63 -8.69 1.83
N GLY A 168 6.02 -7.81 0.90
CA GLY A 168 6.74 -8.18 -0.31
C GLY A 168 8.09 -8.85 -0.03
N LEU A 169 8.75 -8.44 1.06
CA LEU A 169 10.00 -9.04 1.57
C LEU A 169 9.78 -10.28 2.46
N ASP A 170 8.54 -10.75 2.59
CA ASP A 170 8.17 -11.90 3.42
C ASP A 170 8.55 -11.70 4.91
N MET A 171 8.24 -10.51 5.44
CA MET A 171 8.39 -10.11 6.85
C MET A 171 7.02 -9.70 7.42
N THR A 172 5.99 -10.47 7.12
CA THR A 172 4.59 -10.12 7.39
C THR A 172 4.32 -9.84 8.87
N GLU A 173 5.08 -10.45 9.76
CA GLU A 173 4.99 -10.31 11.21
C GLU A 173 5.39 -8.92 11.71
N LEU A 174 6.23 -8.21 10.96
CA LEU A 174 6.69 -6.86 11.29
C LEU A 174 5.84 -5.77 10.63
N SER A 175 4.81 -6.15 9.85
CA SER A 175 4.03 -5.24 9.00
C SER A 175 3.18 -4.20 9.75
N GLY A 176 3.25 -4.19 11.08
CA GLY A 176 2.67 -3.20 11.98
C GLY A 176 3.57 -2.01 12.33
N PHE A 177 4.80 -1.96 11.82
CA PHE A 177 5.63 -0.74 11.89
C PHE A 177 4.85 0.46 11.32
N ASP A 178 4.99 1.66 11.89
CA ASP A 178 4.26 2.86 11.47
C ASP A 178 5.19 4.06 11.37
N GLY A 179 5.85 4.20 10.23
CA GLY A 179 6.83 5.25 10.02
C GLY A 179 7.18 5.46 8.56
N ASN A 180 8.29 6.16 8.34
CA ASN A 180 8.76 6.48 7.00
C ASN A 180 9.32 5.21 6.31
N PRO A 181 8.75 4.75 5.17
CA PRO A 181 9.23 3.58 4.43
C PRO A 181 10.71 3.67 4.03
N MET A 182 11.24 4.87 3.76
CA MET A 182 12.65 5.04 3.40
C MET A 182 13.60 4.60 4.52
N LYS A 183 13.21 4.78 5.80
CA LYS A 183 14.06 4.41 6.95
C LYS A 183 14.34 2.91 7.03
N LEU A 184 13.47 2.09 6.43
CA LEU A 184 13.66 0.64 6.34
C LEU A 184 14.84 0.27 5.43
N LEU A 185 15.19 1.15 4.48
CA LEU A 185 16.23 0.91 3.48
C LEU A 185 17.59 1.50 3.86
N ASP A 186 17.67 2.30 4.94
CA ASP A 186 18.86 3.07 5.35
C ASP A 186 20.09 2.20 5.59
N THR A 187 19.91 0.98 6.09
CA THR A 187 21.00 0.07 6.45
C THR A 187 21.45 -0.82 5.30
N THR A 188 20.83 -0.69 4.12
CA THR A 188 21.17 -1.51 2.95
C THR A 188 22.19 -0.82 2.05
N ASP A 189 23.10 -1.57 1.45
CA ASP A 189 24.05 -1.09 0.43
C ASP A 189 23.78 -1.73 -0.94
N SER A 190 24.15 -1.04 -2.03
CA SER A 190 23.95 -1.53 -3.40
C SER A 190 24.71 -2.83 -3.71
N ASN A 191 25.81 -3.10 -3.00
CA ASN A 191 26.61 -4.30 -3.19
C ASN A 191 26.06 -5.53 -2.46
N MET A 192 25.05 -5.36 -1.60
CA MET A 192 24.43 -6.48 -0.89
C MET A 192 23.73 -7.45 -1.85
N THR A 193 23.76 -8.72 -1.50
CA THR A 193 22.81 -9.71 -2.02
C THR A 193 21.41 -9.40 -1.50
N TYR A 194 20.38 -9.93 -2.17
CA TYR A 194 19.01 -9.82 -1.66
C TYR A 194 18.88 -10.36 -0.22
N LYS A 195 19.53 -11.49 0.09
CA LYS A 195 19.46 -12.11 1.41
C LYS A 195 20.07 -11.22 2.50
N GLU A 196 21.21 -10.60 2.24
CA GLU A 196 21.87 -9.66 3.16
C GLU A 196 21.03 -8.40 3.35
N ALA A 197 20.52 -7.81 2.26
CA ALA A 197 19.66 -6.64 2.33
C ALA A 197 18.36 -6.95 3.10
N ARG A 198 17.74 -8.10 2.85
CA ARG A 198 16.57 -8.57 3.61
C ARG A 198 16.89 -8.69 5.10
N GLN A 199 18.04 -9.26 5.46
CA GLN A 199 18.45 -9.35 6.86
C GLN A 199 18.65 -7.97 7.50
N ALA A 200 19.33 -7.05 6.79
CA ALA A 200 19.57 -5.69 7.25
C ALA A 200 18.27 -4.87 7.43
N ILE A 201 17.31 -5.03 6.51
CA ILE A 201 15.97 -4.42 6.62
C ILE A 201 15.22 -5.01 7.81
N TYR A 202 15.30 -6.32 8.02
CA TYR A 202 14.66 -6.98 9.17
C TYR A 202 15.18 -6.40 10.48
N ASP A 203 16.51 -6.33 10.65
CA ASP A 203 17.15 -5.78 11.84
C ASP A 203 16.80 -4.31 12.06
N ARG A 204 16.83 -3.52 10.98
CA ARG A 204 16.42 -2.12 11.01
C ARG A 204 14.96 -1.95 11.42
N THR A 205 14.08 -2.84 10.96
CA THR A 205 12.67 -2.84 11.36
C THR A 205 12.50 -3.12 12.84
N LEU A 206 13.29 -4.02 13.44
CA LEU A 206 13.25 -4.28 14.88
C LEU A 206 13.69 -3.07 15.70
N GLU A 207 14.73 -2.36 15.26
CA GLU A 207 15.19 -1.12 15.91
C GLU A 207 14.10 -0.04 15.88
N LEU A 208 13.50 0.16 14.71
CA LEU A 208 12.44 1.17 14.51
C LEU A 208 11.16 0.82 15.27
N LEU A 209 10.81 -0.47 15.38
CA LEU A 209 9.72 -0.94 16.24
C LEU A 209 10.03 -0.69 17.72
N GLY A 210 11.29 -0.86 18.14
CA GLY A 210 11.73 -0.49 19.49
C GLY A 210 11.43 0.98 19.80
N GLN A 211 11.83 1.89 18.91
CA GLN A 211 11.54 3.33 19.01
C GLN A 211 10.04 3.61 19.03
N GLN A 212 9.28 2.99 18.11
CA GLN A 212 7.82 3.10 18.07
C GLN A 212 7.19 2.71 19.42
N PHE A 213 7.70 1.68 20.11
CA PHE A 213 7.17 1.26 21.40
C PHE A 213 7.58 2.18 22.55
N GLU A 214 8.79 2.72 22.54
CA GLU A 214 9.24 3.75 23.49
C GLU A 214 8.35 5.00 23.41
N ASP A 215 7.90 5.34 22.20
CA ASP A 215 6.98 6.46 21.95
C ASP A 215 5.49 6.12 22.19
N ASN A 216 5.18 4.95 22.77
CA ASN A 216 3.82 4.41 22.93
C ASN A 216 3.01 4.30 21.61
N GLY A 217 3.70 4.08 20.49
CA GLY A 217 3.11 3.86 19.17
C GLY A 217 2.24 2.60 19.08
N PRO A 218 1.60 2.37 17.91
CA PRO A 218 0.58 1.33 17.76
C PRO A 218 1.21 -0.07 17.67
N THR A 219 0.42 -1.10 17.98
CA THR A 219 0.80 -2.52 17.84
C THR A 219 -0.05 -3.28 16.81
N LEU A 220 -0.92 -2.57 16.10
CA LEU A 220 -1.77 -3.10 15.06
C LEU A 220 -0.95 -3.83 13.99
N PHE A 221 -1.47 -4.97 13.53
CA PHE A 221 -0.88 -5.79 12.47
C PHE A 221 0.50 -6.40 12.77
N LEU A 222 1.00 -6.31 13.99
CA LEU A 222 2.13 -7.12 14.45
C LEU A 222 1.67 -8.55 14.75
N ASP A 223 2.30 -9.55 14.14
CA ASP A 223 1.94 -10.96 14.31
C ASP A 223 2.87 -11.63 15.33
N ILE A 224 2.48 -11.59 16.61
CA ILE A 224 3.29 -12.16 17.68
C ILE A 224 3.47 -13.67 17.55
N GLU A 225 2.55 -14.39 16.90
CA GLU A 225 2.64 -15.84 16.72
C GLU A 225 3.77 -16.18 15.74
N LYS A 226 3.81 -15.46 14.61
CA LYS A 226 4.93 -15.59 13.67
C LYS A 226 6.26 -15.09 14.25
N MET A 227 6.23 -14.08 15.13
CA MET A 227 7.45 -13.57 15.76
C MET A 227 8.14 -14.59 16.68
N LYS A 228 7.42 -15.53 17.29
CA LYS A 228 7.94 -16.49 18.29
C LYS A 228 9.21 -17.20 17.84
N ASN A 229 9.28 -17.57 16.56
CA ASN A 229 10.38 -18.34 15.99
C ASN A 229 11.40 -17.47 15.25
N THR A 230 11.46 -16.17 15.57
CA THR A 230 12.34 -15.20 14.92
C THR A 230 13.08 -14.36 15.96
N ARG A 231 14.00 -13.51 15.50
CA ARG A 231 14.67 -12.51 16.34
C ARG A 231 13.73 -11.43 16.89
N ALA A 232 12.51 -11.33 16.37
CA ALA A 232 11.48 -10.41 16.85
C ALA A 232 10.80 -10.88 18.14
N SER A 233 11.00 -12.14 18.55
CA SER A 233 10.42 -12.70 19.78
C SER A 233 10.73 -11.86 21.03
N LYS A 234 11.90 -11.20 21.05
CA LYS A 234 12.31 -10.27 22.12
C LYS A 234 11.36 -9.08 22.31
N LEU A 235 10.59 -8.71 21.28
CA LEU A 235 9.64 -7.60 21.33
C LEU A 235 8.27 -8.01 21.89
N ILE A 236 7.96 -9.31 21.92
CA ILE A 236 6.63 -9.83 22.29
C ILE A 236 6.19 -9.34 23.68
N PRO A 237 7.01 -9.38 24.75
CA PRO A 237 6.57 -8.91 26.06
C PRO A 237 6.13 -7.45 26.05
N HIS A 238 6.87 -6.58 25.35
CA HIS A 238 6.53 -5.15 25.23
C HIS A 238 5.26 -4.96 24.39
N ILE A 239 5.10 -5.70 23.29
CA ILE A 239 3.90 -5.67 22.44
C ILE A 239 2.66 -6.06 23.25
N VAL A 240 2.71 -7.15 24.02
CA VAL A 240 1.58 -7.62 24.84
C VAL A 240 1.16 -6.57 25.87
N GLU A 241 2.13 -5.93 26.50
CA GLU A 241 1.88 -4.85 27.46
C GLU A 241 1.24 -3.63 26.78
N LEU A 242 1.79 -3.17 25.65
CA LEU A 242 1.23 -2.04 24.90
C LEU A 242 -0.20 -2.31 24.43
N ARG A 243 -0.52 -3.53 23.98
CA ARG A 243 -1.89 -3.92 23.58
C ARG A 243 -2.92 -3.77 24.70
N LYS A 244 -2.53 -4.05 25.95
CA LYS A 244 -3.40 -3.83 27.11
C LYS A 244 -3.62 -2.33 27.33
N ARG A 245 -2.54 -1.54 27.29
CA ARG A 245 -2.59 -0.08 27.45
C ARG A 245 -3.41 0.61 26.35
N GLU A 246 -3.29 0.18 25.10
CA GLU A 246 -4.09 0.66 23.96
C GLU A 246 -5.59 0.58 24.28
N LEU A 247 -6.02 -0.55 24.84
CA LEU A 247 -7.41 -0.77 25.22
C LEU A 247 -7.80 0.02 26.47
N GLU A 248 -6.96 0.02 27.50
CA GLU A 248 -7.21 0.79 28.73
C GLU A 248 -7.34 2.29 28.47
N ASN A 249 -6.61 2.81 27.48
CA ASN A 249 -6.68 4.21 27.06
C ASN A 249 -7.85 4.49 26.10
N THR A 250 -8.57 3.47 25.66
CA THR A 250 -9.70 3.60 24.74
C THR A 250 -11.01 3.79 25.50
N THR A 251 -11.75 4.85 25.17
CA THR A 251 -13.11 5.10 25.67
C THR A 251 -14.09 5.17 24.52
N LEU A 252 -15.14 4.35 24.58
CA LEU A 252 -16.22 4.34 23.59
C LEU A 252 -17.27 5.41 23.92
N GLN A 253 -17.67 6.17 22.91
CA GLN A 253 -18.74 7.15 23.05
C GLN A 253 -20.11 6.49 22.84
N ILE A 254 -21.08 6.85 23.68
CA ILE A 254 -22.48 6.43 23.57
C ILE A 254 -23.34 7.67 23.32
N LYS A 255 -24.17 7.64 22.28
CA LYS A 255 -25.17 8.68 21.99
C LYS A 255 -26.54 8.02 21.81
N GLY A 256 -27.42 8.18 22.79
CA GLY A 256 -28.70 7.48 22.82
C GLY A 256 -28.50 5.97 22.87
N SER A 257 -29.04 5.24 21.89
CA SER A 257 -28.90 3.78 21.77
C SER A 257 -27.67 3.35 20.96
N LYS A 258 -26.85 4.29 20.46
CA LYS A 258 -25.77 4.02 19.51
C LYS A 258 -24.39 4.17 20.16
N VAL A 259 -23.54 3.18 19.93
CA VAL A 259 -22.17 3.10 20.45
C VAL A 259 -21.18 3.21 19.29
N PHE A 260 -20.18 4.08 19.44
CA PHE A 260 -19.19 4.34 18.40
C PHE A 260 -17.91 3.53 18.64
N LEU A 261 -17.62 2.62 17.71
CA LEU A 261 -16.55 1.61 17.83
C LEU A 261 -15.25 2.01 17.13
N LYS A 262 -15.22 3.16 16.44
CA LYS A 262 -14.04 3.66 15.73
C LYS A 262 -12.75 3.62 16.59
N PRO A 263 -12.75 4.06 17.87
CA PRO A 263 -11.56 3.96 18.72
C PRO A 263 -11.04 2.52 18.88
N LEU A 264 -11.95 1.55 18.99
CA LEU A 264 -11.60 0.16 19.26
C LEU A 264 -10.99 -0.52 18.04
N TRP A 265 -11.42 -0.15 16.83
CA TRP A 265 -10.80 -0.58 15.58
C TRP A 265 -9.30 -0.27 15.45
N PHE A 266 -8.80 0.71 16.21
CA PHE A 266 -7.40 1.11 16.23
C PHE A 266 -6.57 0.48 17.35
N THR A 267 -7.14 -0.50 18.07
CA THR A 267 -6.43 -1.31 19.06
C THR A 267 -6.32 -2.74 18.55
N HIS A 268 -5.27 -3.47 18.93
CA HIS A 268 -5.11 -4.86 18.46
C HIS A 268 -6.28 -5.77 18.88
N TYR A 269 -6.65 -5.75 20.16
CA TYR A 269 -7.75 -6.58 20.68
C TYR A 269 -9.09 -6.17 20.07
N GLY A 270 -9.30 -4.87 19.93
CA GLY A 270 -10.49 -4.34 19.28
C GLY A 270 -10.63 -4.76 17.82
N LEU A 271 -9.60 -4.58 16.99
CA LEU A 271 -9.59 -5.05 15.61
C LEU A 271 -9.95 -6.55 15.52
N THR A 272 -9.35 -7.37 16.38
CA THR A 272 -9.54 -8.82 16.40
C THR A 272 -10.98 -9.21 16.76
N ILE A 273 -11.49 -8.69 17.88
CA ILE A 273 -12.83 -9.03 18.38
C ILE A 273 -13.92 -8.45 17.47
N LEU A 274 -13.77 -7.22 16.98
CA LEU A 274 -14.76 -6.59 16.11
C LEU A 274 -14.89 -7.32 14.77
N LYS A 275 -13.78 -7.82 14.20
CA LYS A 275 -13.83 -8.71 13.03
C LYS A 275 -14.52 -10.02 13.34
N ALA A 276 -14.12 -10.70 14.41
CA ALA A 276 -14.69 -11.99 14.79
C ALA A 276 -16.20 -11.92 15.05
N THR A 277 -16.68 -10.78 15.55
CA THR A 277 -18.10 -10.54 15.86
C THR A 277 -18.88 -9.84 14.73
N GLY A 278 -18.26 -9.61 13.58
CA GLY A 278 -18.90 -8.97 12.42
C GLY A 278 -19.42 -7.56 12.67
N LYS A 279 -18.83 -6.83 13.63
CA LYS A 279 -19.26 -5.47 13.96
C LYS A 279 -18.78 -4.48 12.90
N GLY A 280 -19.52 -3.38 12.74
CA GLY A 280 -19.13 -2.25 11.90
C GLY A 280 -18.45 -1.15 12.73
N LEU A 281 -18.56 0.10 12.26
CA LEU A 281 -18.06 1.27 12.99
C LEU A 281 -18.92 1.64 14.21
N THR A 282 -20.12 1.08 14.30
CA THR A 282 -21.08 1.36 15.37
C THR A 282 -21.86 0.11 15.72
N THR A 283 -22.36 0.04 16.95
CA THR A 283 -23.30 -1.01 17.42
C THR A 283 -24.34 -0.38 18.34
N ASP A 284 -25.37 -1.13 18.68
CA ASP A 284 -26.34 -0.80 19.74
C ASP A 284 -25.85 -1.22 21.14
N LEU A 285 -26.66 -0.95 22.16
CA LEU A 285 -26.36 -1.29 23.55
C LEU A 285 -26.26 -2.80 23.80
N GLU A 286 -27.06 -3.61 23.11
CA GLU A 286 -26.99 -5.08 23.19
C GLU A 286 -25.65 -5.59 22.64
N GLY A 287 -25.25 -5.11 21.46
CA GLY A 287 -23.95 -5.43 20.91
C GLY A 287 -22.78 -4.93 21.75
N LEU A 288 -22.93 -3.82 22.49
CA LEU A 288 -21.94 -3.40 23.49
C LEU A 288 -21.84 -4.37 24.66
N GLN A 289 -22.95 -4.95 25.14
CA GLN A 289 -22.90 -5.96 26.19
C GLN A 289 -22.17 -7.22 25.73
N LEU A 290 -22.46 -7.69 24.51
CA LEU A 290 -21.72 -8.81 23.90
C LEU A 290 -20.21 -8.52 23.86
N LEU A 291 -19.83 -7.32 23.40
CA LEU A 291 -18.42 -6.91 23.37
C LEU A 291 -17.83 -6.91 24.78
N LYS A 292 -18.50 -6.31 25.77
CA LYS A 292 -18.03 -6.32 27.16
C LYS A 292 -17.77 -7.74 27.66
N SER A 293 -18.67 -8.68 27.41
CA SER A 293 -18.48 -10.10 27.74
C SER A 293 -17.23 -10.69 27.08
N SER A 294 -17.05 -10.50 25.77
CA SER A 294 -15.87 -11.00 25.05
C SER A 294 -14.55 -10.43 25.56
N PHE A 295 -14.52 -9.15 25.97
CA PHE A 295 -13.33 -8.55 26.56
C PHE A 295 -13.09 -9.06 27.99
N SER A 296 -14.14 -9.24 28.79
CA SER A 296 -14.01 -9.77 30.16
C SER A 296 -13.45 -11.18 30.20
N GLU A 297 -13.75 -12.03 29.20
CA GLU A 297 -13.13 -13.36 29.05
C GLU A 297 -11.60 -13.29 28.91
N LEU A 298 -11.07 -12.18 28.40
CA LEU A 298 -9.64 -11.90 28.29
C LEU A 298 -9.07 -11.13 29.49
N ASN A 299 -9.86 -10.95 30.56
CA ASN A 299 -9.56 -10.07 31.69
C ASN A 299 -9.32 -8.60 31.27
N LEU A 300 -10.05 -8.14 30.26
CA LEU A 300 -9.99 -6.78 29.72
C LEU A 300 -11.33 -6.07 29.92
N ASN A 301 -11.29 -4.74 30.15
CA ASN A 301 -12.48 -3.95 30.44
C ASN A 301 -12.62 -2.78 29.45
N LEU A 302 -13.81 -2.63 28.87
CA LEU A 302 -14.13 -1.51 27.99
C LEU A 302 -14.65 -0.31 28.77
N LYS A 303 -14.02 0.86 28.57
CA LYS A 303 -14.50 2.13 29.10
C LYS A 303 -15.53 2.75 28.15
N THR A 304 -16.58 3.32 28.71
CA THR A 304 -17.66 3.96 27.95
C THR A 304 -17.98 5.32 28.54
N LYS A 305 -18.42 6.26 27.70
CA LYS A 305 -18.84 7.60 28.11
C LYS A 305 -20.04 8.06 27.29
N ASP A 306 -21.11 8.48 27.97
CA ASP A 306 -22.26 9.12 27.34
C ASP A 306 -21.90 10.53 26.87
N VAL A 307 -22.31 10.87 25.64
CA VAL A 307 -22.02 12.16 25.00
C VAL A 307 -23.28 12.72 24.32
N GLN A 308 -23.42 14.05 24.34
CA GLN A 308 -24.45 14.75 23.57
C GLN A 308 -24.06 14.88 22.10
N ASP A 309 -22.77 15.16 21.84
CA ASP A 309 -22.18 15.26 20.51
C ASP A 309 -21.03 14.26 20.33
N VAL A 310 -20.95 13.69 19.13
CA VAL A 310 -19.95 12.67 18.81
C VAL A 310 -18.72 13.37 18.26
N TYR A 311 -17.66 13.42 19.05
CA TYR A 311 -16.38 13.94 18.59
C TYR A 311 -15.66 12.84 17.80
N GLN A 312 -15.43 13.08 16.51
CA GLN A 312 -14.71 12.14 15.64
C GLN A 312 -13.20 12.10 15.87
N SER A 313 -12.66 13.00 16.70
CA SER A 313 -11.23 13.07 17.00
C SER A 313 -10.84 11.88 17.86
N TYR A 314 -10.42 10.81 17.19
CA TYR A 314 -9.66 9.75 17.84
C TYR A 314 -8.18 10.10 17.71
N ASN A 315 -7.54 10.41 18.84
CA ASN A 315 -6.09 10.51 18.96
C ASN A 315 -5.54 9.10 19.19
N GLY A 316 -5.60 8.27 18.15
CA GLY A 316 -4.93 6.98 18.17
C GLY A 316 -3.43 7.13 18.22
N ASN A 317 -2.76 6.09 18.71
CA ASN A 317 -1.30 6.07 18.76
C ASN A 317 -0.68 5.92 17.35
N GLY A 318 -1.46 5.50 16.35
CA GLY A 318 -1.03 5.37 14.96
C GLY A 318 -1.17 6.66 14.14
N SER A 319 -0.30 6.79 13.14
CA SER A 319 -0.26 7.87 12.17
C SER A 319 -1.57 8.01 11.39
N SER A 320 -1.80 9.19 10.80
CA SER A 320 -2.94 9.40 9.89
C SER A 320 -2.96 8.40 8.72
N SER A 321 -1.77 7.99 8.25
CA SER A 321 -1.62 6.99 7.20
C SER A 321 -2.08 5.60 7.65
N MET A 322 -1.65 5.15 8.83
CA MET A 322 -2.13 3.89 9.41
C MET A 322 -3.64 3.93 9.63
N GLN A 323 -4.17 5.03 10.18
CA GLN A 323 -5.60 5.16 10.43
C GLN A 323 -6.43 5.03 9.15
N ARG A 324 -5.97 5.66 8.05
CA ARG A 324 -6.59 5.56 6.73
C ARG A 324 -6.52 4.14 6.18
N TYR A 325 -5.38 3.45 6.34
CA TYR A 325 -5.26 2.05 5.95
C TYR A 325 -6.25 1.16 6.69
N VAL A 326 -6.32 1.27 8.03
CA VAL A 326 -7.23 0.48 8.87
C VAL A 326 -8.67 0.68 8.42
N PHE A 327 -9.09 1.92 8.16
CA PHE A 327 -10.44 2.22 7.68
C PHE A 327 -10.76 1.52 6.35
N ASN A 328 -9.90 1.69 5.34
CA ASN A 328 -10.06 1.03 4.04
C ASN A 328 -10.03 -0.50 4.16
N TYR A 329 -9.18 -1.03 5.04
CA TYR A 329 -9.06 -2.46 5.30
C TYR A 329 -10.33 -3.05 5.93
N ILE A 330 -10.94 -2.35 6.90
CA ILE A 330 -12.20 -2.80 7.53
C ILE A 330 -13.36 -2.77 6.52
N GLN A 331 -13.35 -1.81 5.60
CA GLN A 331 -14.37 -1.70 4.55
C GLN A 331 -14.16 -2.65 3.37
N GLY A 332 -13.11 -3.48 3.37
CA GLY A 332 -12.81 -4.41 2.27
C GLY A 332 -12.42 -3.70 0.98
N PHE A 333 -11.81 -2.52 1.06
CA PHE A 333 -11.49 -1.73 -0.14
C PHE A 333 -10.22 -2.17 -0.88
N TYR A 334 -9.42 -3.06 -0.29
CA TYR A 334 -8.16 -3.56 -0.86
C TYR A 334 -8.19 -5.03 -1.29
N ASP A 335 -9.12 -5.84 -0.75
CA ASP A 335 -9.15 -7.29 -0.88
C ASP A 335 -10.30 -7.77 -1.75
#